data_AF-A0A3A8KD32-F1
#
_entry.id   AF-A0A3A8KD32-F1
#
_cell.length_a   1.000
_cell.length_b   1.000
_cell.length_c   1.000
_cell.angle_alpha   90.00
_cell.angle_beta   90.00
_cell.angle_gamma   90.00
#
_symmetry.space_group_name_H-M   'P 1'
#
loop_
_entity.id
_entity.type
_entity.pdbx_description
1 polymer ?
#
loop_
_entity_poly.entity_id
_entity_poly.type
_entity_poly.pdbx_seq_one_letter_code
_entity_poly.pdbx_strand_id
1 'polypeptide(L)'
;MSFGWKNGYKTFRARDGRMRFVHVYTMEEKLGGPLQEGQVVHHINGDKGDNRPENLTAVSRGVHGRIHGAKGFVCFRCGHKGHRATNCYAKRDYAGRLLRRRELR
;
A
#
# COMPACT_ATOMS: atom_id res chain seq x y z
N MET A 1 -1.47 1.80 25.07
CA MET A 1 -0.63 1.11 24.07
C MET A 1 0.67 1.88 23.96
N SER A 2 1.83 1.25 24.18
CA SER A 2 3.12 1.92 23.96
C SER A 2 3.46 1.89 22.47
N PHE A 3 3.85 3.04 21.93
CA PHE A 3 4.28 3.18 20.54
C PHE A 3 5.81 3.32 20.48
N GLY A 4 6.42 2.64 19.51
CA GLY A 4 7.83 2.74 19.19
C GLY A 4 8.05 3.23 17.76
N TRP A 5 9.32 3.33 17.37
CA TRP A 5 9.74 3.70 16.02
C TRP A 5 10.82 2.74 15.53
N LYS A 6 10.74 2.33 14.25
CA LYS A 6 11.76 1.50 13.60
C LYS A 6 11.90 1.91 12.14
N ASN A 7 13.11 2.28 11.70
CA ASN A 7 13.42 2.73 10.33
C ASN A 7 12.49 3.87 9.81
N GLY A 8 12.07 4.76 10.72
CA GLY A 8 11.14 5.86 10.43
C GLY A 8 9.66 5.47 10.40
N TYR A 9 9.31 4.21 10.68
CA TYR A 9 7.92 3.76 10.78
C TYR A 9 7.49 3.58 12.23
N LYS A 10 6.25 3.99 12.52
CA LYS A 10 5.62 3.81 13.83
C LYS A 10 5.32 2.32 14.07
N THR A 11 5.62 1.83 15.26
CA THR A 11 5.36 0.46 15.69
C THR A 11 4.56 0.43 16.97
N PHE A 12 3.87 -0.68 17.23
CA PHE A 12 3.18 -0.91 18.49
C PHE A 12 3.19 -2.40 18.84
N ARG A 13 3.00 -2.70 20.12
CA ARG A 13 2.79 -4.07 20.59
C ARG A 13 1.31 -4.41 20.48
N ALA A 14 0.98 -5.35 19.60
CA ALA A 14 -0.39 -5.82 19.42
C ALA A 14 -0.84 -6.72 20.59
N ARG A 15 -2.14 -7.03 20.64
CA ARG A 15 -2.73 -7.86 21.71
C ARG A 15 -2.15 -9.28 21.76
N ASP A 16 -1.71 -9.80 20.62
CA ASP A 16 -1.01 -11.09 20.49
C ASP A 16 0.43 -11.05 21.05
N GLY A 17 0.86 -9.92 21.63
CA GLY A 17 2.18 -9.69 22.17
C GLY A 17 3.26 -9.40 21.12
N ARG A 18 2.93 -9.48 19.82
CA ARG A 18 3.87 -9.27 18.71
C ARG A 18 4.00 -7.78 18.40
N MET A 19 5.19 -7.38 17.99
CA MET A 19 5.43 -6.04 17.46
C MET A 19 4.95 -5.94 16.03
N ARG A 20 4.10 -4.94 15.74
CA ARG A 20 3.54 -4.67 14.41
C ARG A 20 3.86 -3.24 14.00
N PHE A 21 3.95 -3.01 12.69
CA PHE A 21 4.01 -1.66 12.13
C PHE A 21 2.60 -1.10 12.04
N VAL A 22 2.43 0.16 12.44
CA VAL A 22 1.11 0.81 12.45
C VAL A 22 0.53 0.85 11.04
N HIS A 23 1.29 1.29 10.04
CA HIS A 23 0.80 1.35 8.65
C HIS A 23 0.36 -0.02 8.09
N VAL A 24 1.04 -1.11 8.44
CA VAL A 24 0.64 -2.46 7.99
C VAL A 24 -0.67 -2.83 8.64
N TYR A 25 -0.74 -2.68 9.97
CA TYR A 25 -1.94 -3.00 10.73
C TYR A 25 -3.15 -2.18 10.27
N THR A 26 -3.00 -0.85 10.11
CA THR A 26 -4.07 0.00 9.60
C THR A 26 -4.53 -0.42 8.20
N MET A 27 -3.60 -0.85 7.33
CA MET A 27 -3.97 -1.31 5.99
C MET A 27 -4.68 -2.67 6.03
N GLU A 28 -4.26 -3.59 6.90
CA GLU A 28 -4.93 -4.88 7.10
C GLU A 28 -6.36 -4.69 7.64
N GLU A 29 -6.55 -3.79 8.62
CA GLU A 29 -7.88 -3.42 9.11
C GLU A 29 -8.75 -2.82 8.00
N LYS A 30 -8.19 -1.93 7.18
CA LYS A 30 -8.89 -1.33 6.02
C LYS A 30 -9.32 -2.37 4.98
N LEU A 31 -8.54 -3.44 4.78
CA LEU A 31 -8.86 -4.52 3.85
C LEU A 31 -9.78 -5.58 4.45
N GLY A 32 -9.99 -5.57 5.77
CA GLY A 32 -10.68 -6.64 6.48
C GLY A 32 -9.91 -7.97 6.48
N GLY A 33 -8.59 -7.94 6.36
CA GLY A 33 -7.76 -9.14 6.26
C GLY A 33 -6.27 -8.86 6.02
N PRO A 34 -5.43 -9.90 6.01
CA PRO A 34 -4.00 -9.74 5.76
C PRO A 34 -3.74 -9.22 4.34
N LEU A 35 -2.62 -8.51 4.17
CA LEU A 35 -2.13 -8.15 2.84
C LEU A 35 -1.93 -9.41 1.99
N GLN A 36 -2.27 -9.34 0.70
CA GLN A 36 -2.05 -10.48 -0.19
C GLN A 36 -0.54 -10.71 -0.38
N GLU A 37 -0.18 -11.95 -0.73
CA GLU A 37 1.22 -12.31 -0.93
C GLU A 37 1.90 -11.38 -1.96
N GLY A 38 3.06 -10.84 -1.59
CA GLY A 38 3.82 -9.91 -2.41
C GLY A 38 3.27 -8.48 -2.47
N GLN A 39 2.23 -8.15 -1.69
CA GLN A 39 1.81 -6.76 -1.47
C GLN A 39 2.63 -6.08 -0.37
N VAL A 40 2.76 -4.76 -0.49
CA VAL A 40 3.40 -3.87 0.47
C VAL A 40 2.57 -2.60 0.60
N VAL A 41 2.66 -1.94 1.75
CA VAL A 41 1.98 -0.66 1.98
C VAL A 41 2.83 0.49 1.48
N HIS A 42 2.21 1.40 0.75
CA HIS A 42 2.81 2.65 0.27
C HIS A 42 2.09 3.84 0.92
N HIS A 43 2.87 4.83 1.35
CA HIS A 43 2.37 6.10 1.87
C HIS A 43 2.24 7.08 0.71
N ILE A 44 1.01 7.50 0.40
CA ILE A 44 0.70 8.29 -0.80
C ILE A 44 1.37 9.67 -0.76
N ASN A 45 1.42 10.30 0.42
CA ASN A 45 2.10 11.58 0.65
C ASN A 45 3.62 11.44 0.89
N GLY A 46 4.15 10.22 0.98
CA GLY A 46 5.57 9.95 1.30
C GLY A 46 5.95 10.08 2.78
N ASP A 47 5.04 10.53 3.65
CA ASP A 47 5.28 10.63 5.09
C ASP A 47 5.01 9.29 5.79
N LYS A 48 6.05 8.70 6.38
CA LYS A 48 6.00 7.43 7.12
C LYS A 48 5.33 7.53 8.50
N GLY A 49 5.13 8.76 8.99
CA GLY A 49 4.42 9.06 10.23
C GLY A 49 2.90 9.15 10.05
N ASP A 50 2.43 9.47 8.84
CA ASP A 50 1.01 9.59 8.52
C ASP A 50 0.40 8.21 8.19
N ASN A 51 -0.06 7.55 9.24
CA ASN A 51 -0.64 6.21 9.18
C ASN A 51 -2.17 6.23 9.00
N ARG A 52 -2.77 7.34 8.57
CA ARG A 52 -4.22 7.39 8.30
C ARG A 52 -4.57 6.45 7.13
N PRO A 53 -5.67 5.67 7.22
CA PRO A 53 -6.02 4.69 6.19
C PRO A 53 -6.19 5.31 4.80
N GLU A 54 -6.61 6.57 4.70
CA GLU A 54 -6.72 7.32 3.44
C GLU A 54 -5.36 7.62 2.78
N ASN A 55 -4.29 7.76 3.56
CA ASN A 55 -2.93 8.01 3.09
C ASN A 55 -2.17 6.71 2.74
N LEU A 56 -2.76 5.55 3.03
CA LEU A 56 -2.15 4.24 2.81
C LEU A 56 -2.79 3.51 1.63
N THR A 57 -1.95 2.92 0.79
CA THR A 57 -2.38 2.05 -0.30
C THR A 57 -1.55 0.77 -0.35
N ALA A 58 -2.23 -0.37 -0.50
CA ALA A 58 -1.56 -1.65 -0.77
C ALA A 58 -1.23 -1.74 -2.27
N VAL A 59 0.03 -2.01 -2.58
CA VAL A 59 0.54 -2.16 -3.94
C VAL A 59 1.40 -3.41 -4.02
N SER A 60 1.59 -3.98 -5.21
CA SER A 60 2.57 -5.06 -5.36
C SER A 60 4.00 -4.52 -5.20
N ARG A 61 4.93 -5.36 -4.72
CA ARG A 61 6.35 -4.99 -4.58
C ARG A 61 6.94 -4.37 -5.84
N GLY A 62 6.59 -4.90 -7.00
CA GLY A 62 7.07 -4.38 -8.27
C GLY A 62 6.49 -3.01 -8.65
N VAL A 63 5.21 -2.77 -8.35
CA VAL A 63 4.63 -1.42 -8.49
C VAL A 63 5.30 -0.45 -7.53
N HIS A 64 5.56 -0.85 -6.28
CA HIS A 64 6.27 -0.02 -5.30
C HIS A 64 7.65 0.43 -5.80
N GLY A 65 8.44 -0.49 -6.37
CA GLY A 65 9.72 -0.15 -6.98
C GLY A 65 9.59 0.83 -8.15
N ARG A 66 8.54 0.68 -8.98
CA ARG A 66 8.27 1.62 -10.07
C ARG A 66 7.85 3.00 -9.58
N ILE A 67 7.10 3.10 -8.48
CA ILE A 67 6.71 4.38 -7.89
C ILE A 67 7.96 5.17 -7.47
N HIS A 68 8.89 4.53 -6.76
CA HIS A 68 10.12 5.19 -6.31
C HIS A 68 11.14 5.40 -7.44
N GLY A 69 11.17 4.53 -8.45
CA GLY A 69 12.13 4.59 -9.55
C GLY A 69 11.69 5.43 -10.75
N ALA A 70 10.40 5.75 -10.90
CA ALA A 70 9.91 6.51 -12.04
C ALA A 70 9.93 8.02 -11.77
N LYS A 71 10.51 8.80 -12.70
CA LYS A 71 10.24 10.23 -12.80
C LYS A 71 8.81 10.42 -13.32
N GLY A 72 7.85 10.68 -12.42
CA GLY A 72 6.46 11.01 -12.75
C GLY A 72 5.41 10.12 -12.06
N PHE A 73 4.14 10.37 -12.38
CA PHE A 73 3.02 9.66 -11.75
C PHE A 73 2.89 8.22 -12.26
N VAL A 74 3.03 7.24 -11.36
CA VAL A 74 2.76 5.81 -11.60
C VAL A 74 1.46 5.42 -10.93
N CYS A 75 0.58 4.73 -11.67
CA CYS A 75 -0.66 4.21 -11.13
C CYS A 75 -0.39 3.14 -10.07
N PHE A 76 -0.84 3.39 -8.83
CA PHE A 76 -0.70 2.46 -7.70
C PHE A 76 -1.43 1.11 -7.92
N ARG A 77 -2.42 1.08 -8.83
CA ARG A 77 -3.18 -0.13 -9.14
C ARG A 77 -2.52 -0.99 -10.21
N CYS A 78 -2.10 -0.40 -11.33
CA CYS A 78 -1.58 -1.17 -12.48
C CYS A 78 -0.07 -1.03 -12.68
N GLY A 79 0.60 -0.01 -12.14
CA GLY A 79 2.03 0.22 -12.33
C GLY A 79 2.42 0.87 -13.67
N HIS A 80 1.44 1.27 -14.50
CA HIS A 80 1.70 2.08 -15.69
C HIS A 80 1.80 3.57 -15.35
N LYS A 81 2.55 4.31 -16.17
CA LYS A 81 2.69 5.77 -16.03
C LYS A 81 1.48 6.49 -16.64
N GLY A 82 1.25 7.74 -16.23
CA GLY A 82 0.37 8.68 -16.93
C GLY A 82 -1.07 8.74 -16.43
N HIS A 83 -1.49 7.95 -15.44
CA HIS A 83 -2.84 8.04 -14.87
C HIS A 83 -2.89 7.65 -13.39
N ARG A 84 -3.88 8.18 -12.65
CA ARG A 84 -4.14 7.86 -11.23
C ARG A 84 -4.88 6.55 -11.05
N ALA A 85 -4.71 5.90 -9.89
CA ALA A 85 -5.43 4.68 -9.54
C ALA A 85 -6.96 4.86 -9.56
N THR A 86 -7.44 6.08 -9.30
CA THR A 86 -8.85 6.48 -9.46
C THR A 86 -9.34 6.28 -10.89
N ASN A 87 -8.56 6.71 -11.87
CA ASN A 87 -8.84 6.69 -13.31
C ASN A 87 -8.13 5.53 -14.03
N CYS A 88 -7.83 4.44 -13.32
CA CYS A 88 -7.15 3.29 -13.89
C CYS A 88 -8.08 2.52 -14.84
N TYR A 89 -7.79 2.61 -16.14
CA TYR A 89 -8.48 1.89 -17.21
C TYR A 89 -7.86 0.50 -17.51
N ALA A 90 -6.70 0.19 -16.91
CA ALA A 90 -5.97 -1.04 -17.21
C ALA A 90 -6.70 -2.28 -16.68
N LYS A 91 -6.79 -3.32 -17.52
CA LYS A 91 -7.30 -4.66 -17.14
C LYS A 91 -6.20 -5.53 -16.52
N ARG A 92 -4.93 -5.19 -16.77
CA ARG A 92 -3.75 -5.91 -16.32
C ARG A 92 -2.78 -4.96 -15.62
N ASP A 93 -1.95 -5.50 -14.74
CA ASP A 93 -0.82 -4.75 -14.20
C ASP A 93 0.34 -4.69 -15.19
N TYR A 94 1.39 -3.95 -14.83
CA TYR A 94 2.61 -3.77 -15.61
C TYR A 94 3.34 -5.09 -15.91
N ALA A 95 3.05 -6.15 -15.15
CA ALA A 95 3.60 -7.49 -15.30
C ALA A 95 2.65 -8.45 -16.06
N GLY A 96 1.53 -7.95 -16.59
CA GLY A 96 0.56 -8.72 -17.36
C GLY A 96 -0.47 -9.51 -16.54
N ARG A 97 -0.42 -9.44 -15.20
CA ARG A 97 -1.38 -10.13 -14.30
C ARG A 97 -2.73 -9.42 -14.34
N LEU A 98 -3.82 -10.20 -14.29
CA LEU A 98 -5.17 -9.65 -14.27
C LEU A 98 -5.41 -8.85 -12.98
N LEU A 99 -5.85 -7.60 -13.12
CA LEU A 99 -6.32 -6.82 -12.00
C LEU A 99 -7.71 -7.32 -11.64
N ARG A 100 -7.94 -7.71 -10.37
CA ARG A 100 -9.30 -8.04 -9.93
C ARG A 100 -10.23 -6.89 -10.31
N ARG A 101 -11.34 -7.25 -10.95
CA ARG A 101 -12.38 -6.28 -11.34
C ARG A 101 -12.80 -5.58 -10.04
N ARG A 102 -12.81 -4.24 -10.03
CA ARG A 102 -13.36 -3.50 -8.89
C ARG A 102 -14.80 -4.01 -8.74
N GLU A 103 -15.09 -4.76 -7.69
CA GLU A 103 -16.46 -4.82 -7.19
C GLU A 103 -16.71 -3.42 -6.66
N LEU A 104 -17.36 -2.61 -7.49
CA LEU A 104 -18.03 -1.39 -7.04
C LEU A 104 -19.11 -1.89 -6.08
N ARG A 105 -18.88 -1.72 -4.77
CA ARG A 105 -19.96 -1.68 -3.79
C ARG A 105 -20.28 -0.22 -3.55
#